data_AF-A0A5N6HWV7-F1
#
_entry.id   AF-A0A5N6HWV7-F1
#
_cell.length_a   1.000
_cell.length_b   1.000
_cell.length_c   1.000
_cell.angle_alpha   90.00
_cell.angle_beta   90.00
_cell.angle_gamma   90.00
#
_symmetry.space_group_name_H-M   'P 1'
#
loop_
_entity.id
_entity.type
_entity.pdbx_description
1 polymer ?
#
loop_
_entity_poly.entity_id
_entity_poly.type
_entity_poly.pdbx_seq_one_letter_code
_entity_poly.pdbx_strand_id
1 'polypeptide(L)'
;MAQGLFPEPVLKKRRLTMQLATEIKKLSDDIVELENWSKSLSYNVDDTELDMGKLMSILCEDPNRATPEKPGPYDMSISSLISTLLPFSTKCSPVTSEEHPPPNPFALDTLSQAEPYLTLFAPLKLKSYSNTYCGLDPDKHLEKHTLELSTPRPFPSRHLHLAINYETDPETQSVLSISVPMGIDNKVPISLRQWIESRLANPLLKLDVSGLCWGIQRYWEASISRAKLWSRLEGQYRGLIRSRGTTSDTDKLDDFLDPDVPTLSSINPRKILPHLERTSMLFESGGGESLRAYFSCELAIDEWAGEPRLVPGISVSAPSMMNGRSGSKVEQDVKRLFHTILNEKQSGRIGTDVDINADAIVHAAEHILGVLFFDEPEKHAFKVKAKK
;
A
#
# COMPACT_ATOMS: atom_id res chain seq x y z
N MET A 1 -31.41 -10.66 55.80
CA MET A 1 -29.93 -10.72 55.87
C MET A 1 -29.48 -11.91 55.03
N ALA A 2 -28.89 -11.67 53.85
CA ALA A 2 -28.40 -12.71 52.96
C ALA A 2 -27.03 -12.30 52.41
N GLN A 3 -25.98 -12.67 53.15
CA GLN A 3 -24.60 -12.61 52.68
C GLN A 3 -24.18 -14.04 52.32
N GLY A 4 -23.66 -14.23 51.11
CA GLY A 4 -22.99 -15.47 50.72
C GLY A 4 -23.26 -15.94 49.30
N LEU A 5 -23.10 -15.11 48.27
CA LEU A 5 -23.17 -15.59 46.89
C LEU A 5 -22.17 -14.81 46.03
N PHE A 6 -21.04 -15.44 45.72
CA PHE A 6 -20.25 -15.40 44.47
C PHE A 6 -18.76 -15.64 44.79
N PRO A 7 -18.09 -16.63 44.16
CA PRO A 7 -16.67 -16.87 44.34
C PRO A 7 -15.83 -15.66 43.93
N GLU A 8 -14.75 -15.37 44.66
CA GLU A 8 -13.79 -14.29 44.37
C GLU A 8 -13.38 -14.14 42.87
N PRO A 9 -13.13 -15.21 42.10
CA PRO A 9 -12.79 -15.06 40.68
C PRO A 9 -13.93 -14.47 39.84
N VAL A 10 -15.19 -14.71 40.21
CA VAL A 10 -16.38 -14.17 39.52
C VAL A 10 -16.55 -12.68 39.81
N LEU A 11 -16.28 -12.25 41.05
CA LEU A 11 -16.30 -10.84 41.43
C LEU A 11 -15.17 -10.05 40.76
N LYS A 12 -13.96 -10.64 40.68
CA LYS A 12 -12.82 -10.06 39.95
C LYS A 12 -13.12 -9.95 38.45
N LYS A 13 -13.66 -11.00 37.84
CA LYS A 13 -14.06 -10.98 36.43
C LYS A 13 -15.12 -9.92 36.15
N ARG A 14 -16.16 -9.80 37.00
CA ARG A 14 -17.19 -8.76 36.87
C ARG A 14 -16.61 -7.35 36.98
N ARG A 15 -15.69 -7.12 37.91
CA ARG A 15 -15.01 -5.83 38.07
C ARG A 15 -14.19 -5.47 36.83
N LEU A 16 -13.42 -6.43 36.30
CA LEU A 16 -12.65 -6.24 35.07
C LEU A 16 -13.56 -5.96 33.88
N THR A 17 -14.67 -6.69 33.73
CA THR A 17 -15.61 -6.43 32.62
C THR A 17 -16.27 -5.06 32.73
N MET A 18 -16.54 -4.57 33.93
CA MET A 18 -17.08 -3.22 34.12
C MET A 18 -16.03 -2.16 33.82
N GLN A 19 -14.78 -2.35 34.23
CA GLN A 19 -13.65 -1.45 33.91
C GLN A 19 -13.41 -1.38 32.40
N LEU A 20 -13.37 -2.53 31.74
CA LEU A 20 -13.14 -2.63 30.30
C LEU A 20 -14.32 -2.02 29.50
N ALA A 21 -15.55 -2.19 29.98
CA ALA A 21 -16.71 -1.53 29.39
C ALA A 21 -16.67 -0.01 29.56
N THR A 22 -16.19 0.50 30.69
CA THR A 22 -16.02 1.95 30.88
C THR A 22 -14.88 2.51 30.03
N GLU A 23 -13.80 1.77 29.84
CA GLU A 23 -12.68 2.15 28.97
C GLU A 23 -13.08 2.17 27.50
N ILE A 24 -13.80 1.14 27.02
CA ILE A 24 -14.34 1.11 25.66
C ILE A 24 -15.29 2.29 25.42
N LYS A 25 -16.14 2.61 26.41
CA LYS A 25 -17.04 3.75 26.30
C LYS A 25 -16.27 5.07 26.24
N LYS A 26 -15.27 5.27 27.11
CA LYS A 26 -14.40 6.45 27.09
C LYS A 26 -13.70 6.60 25.73
N LEU A 27 -13.08 5.53 25.24
CA LEU A 27 -12.40 5.53 23.95
C LEU A 27 -13.36 5.82 22.78
N SER A 28 -14.58 5.28 22.83
CA SER A 28 -15.60 5.58 21.83
C SER A 28 -16.01 7.05 21.85
N ASP A 29 -16.14 7.65 23.02
CA ASP A 29 -16.47 9.07 23.17
C ASP A 29 -15.29 9.95 22.67
N ASP A 30 -14.04 9.56 22.98
CA ASP A 30 -12.82 10.24 22.53
C ASP A 30 -12.67 10.18 21.00
N ILE A 31 -12.99 9.05 20.36
CA ILE A 31 -12.98 8.90 18.89
C ILE A 31 -14.02 9.83 18.24
N VAL A 32 -15.23 9.91 18.80
CA VAL A 32 -16.28 10.81 18.30
C VAL A 32 -15.86 12.27 18.44
N GLU A 33 -15.20 12.62 19.55
CA GLU A 33 -14.61 13.95 19.73
C GLU A 33 -13.56 14.22 18.65
N LEU A 34 -12.57 13.35 18.45
CA LEU A 34 -11.54 13.50 17.42
C LEU A 34 -12.13 13.60 15.99
N GLU A 35 -13.17 12.83 15.67
CA GLU A 35 -13.83 12.89 14.36
C GLU A 35 -14.55 14.23 14.15
N ASN A 36 -15.18 14.77 15.18
CA ASN A 36 -15.82 16.09 15.12
C ASN A 36 -14.79 17.22 14.96
N TRP A 37 -13.62 17.09 15.58
CA TRP A 37 -12.52 18.04 15.41
C TRP A 37 -11.92 17.98 14.00
N SER A 38 -11.74 16.77 13.45
CA SER A 38 -11.32 16.57 12.05
C SER A 38 -12.28 17.24 11.06
N LYS A 39 -13.60 17.10 11.29
CA LYS A 39 -14.63 17.80 10.49
C LYS A 39 -14.55 19.32 10.67
N SER A 40 -14.37 19.83 11.89
CA SER A 40 -14.27 21.27 12.17
C SER A 40 -13.07 21.94 11.50
N LEU A 41 -11.92 21.25 11.47
CA LEU A 41 -10.69 21.73 10.82
C LEU A 41 -10.86 21.92 9.31
N SER A 42 -11.78 21.18 8.67
CA SER A 42 -12.05 21.31 7.23
C SER A 42 -12.87 22.57 6.86
N TYR A 43 -13.45 23.28 7.83
CA TYR A 43 -14.36 24.40 7.58
C TYR A 43 -13.92 25.76 8.14
N ASN A 44 -12.94 25.82 9.06
CA ASN A 44 -12.50 27.08 9.68
C ASN A 44 -10.96 27.23 9.63
N VAL A 45 -10.47 28.17 8.81
CA VAL A 45 -9.03 28.44 8.63
C VAL A 45 -8.54 29.62 9.52
N ASP A 46 -9.42 30.27 10.29
CA ASP A 46 -9.08 31.59 10.88
C ASP A 46 -9.16 31.69 12.41
N ASP A 47 -9.32 30.59 13.15
CA ASP A 47 -9.35 30.60 14.63
C ASP A 47 -8.13 29.86 15.22
N THR A 48 -6.99 30.55 15.24
CA THR A 48 -5.70 30.11 15.79
C THR A 48 -5.63 30.10 17.33
N GLU A 49 -6.67 29.61 18.00
CA GLU A 49 -6.65 29.30 19.45
C GLU A 49 -7.43 28.01 19.77
N LEU A 50 -7.55 27.11 18.79
CA LEU A 50 -8.07 25.77 19.01
C LEU A 50 -7.15 25.02 19.99
N ASP A 51 -7.75 24.61 21.11
CA ASP A 51 -7.19 24.07 22.34
C ASP A 51 -6.29 22.82 22.12
N MET A 52 -5.08 23.06 21.62
CA MET A 52 -3.99 22.09 21.47
C MET A 52 -3.66 21.40 22.80
N GLY A 53 -3.94 22.05 23.94
CA GLY A 53 -3.74 21.48 25.26
C GLY A 53 -4.63 20.27 25.51
N LYS A 54 -5.88 20.31 25.04
CA LYS A 54 -6.82 19.19 25.16
C LYS A 54 -6.48 18.03 24.22
N LEU A 55 -6.05 18.34 22.99
CA LEU A 55 -5.51 17.33 22.06
C LEU A 55 -4.27 16.64 22.66
N MET A 56 -3.32 17.42 23.17
CA MET A 56 -2.14 16.89 23.85
C MET A 56 -2.52 16.08 25.09
N SER A 57 -3.53 16.49 25.84
CA SER A 57 -4.02 15.72 26.99
C SER A 57 -4.62 14.36 26.59
N ILE A 58 -5.31 14.28 25.45
CA ILE A 58 -5.86 13.02 24.94
C ILE A 58 -4.74 12.13 24.37
N LEU A 59 -3.78 12.71 23.66
CA LEU A 59 -2.65 11.99 23.08
C LEU A 59 -1.60 11.54 24.13
N CYS A 60 -1.48 12.26 25.25
CA CYS A 60 -0.59 11.94 26.35
C CYS A 60 -1.27 11.16 27.50
N GLU A 61 -2.57 10.86 27.43
CA GLU A 61 -3.22 9.95 28.38
C GLU A 61 -2.78 8.50 28.08
N ASP A 62 -1.66 8.10 28.69
CA ASP A 62 -1.20 6.71 28.69
C ASP A 62 -2.25 5.79 29.35
N PRO A 63 -2.71 4.71 28.70
CA PRO A 63 -3.62 3.74 29.32
C PRO A 63 -2.92 2.90 30.41
N ASN A 64 -1.59 2.93 30.46
CA ASN A 64 -0.82 2.23 31.48
C ASN A 64 -0.43 3.22 32.58
N ARG A 65 -1.29 3.36 33.59
CA ARG A 65 -0.84 3.80 34.92
C ARG A 65 0.27 2.85 35.36
N ALA A 66 1.52 3.28 35.19
CA ALA A 66 2.65 2.71 35.89
C ALA A 66 2.29 2.70 37.38
N THR A 67 2.09 1.51 37.93
CA THR A 67 2.26 1.31 39.37
C THR A 67 3.60 1.91 39.75
N PRO A 68 3.71 2.70 40.84
CA PRO A 68 5.02 3.18 41.27
C PRO A 68 5.92 1.96 41.44
N GLU A 69 6.98 1.90 40.64
CA GLU A 69 7.98 0.85 40.72
C GLU A 69 8.50 0.82 42.16
N LYS A 70 8.64 -0.39 42.70
CA LYS A 70 9.44 -0.59 43.91
C LYS A 70 10.81 0.08 43.67
N PRO A 71 11.35 0.83 44.63
CA PRO A 71 12.67 1.43 44.46
C PRO A 71 13.67 0.33 44.10
N GLY A 72 14.23 0.45 42.89
CA GLY A 72 15.33 -0.39 42.43
C GLY A 72 16.60 -0.09 43.24
N PRO A 73 17.67 -0.86 43.02
CA PRO A 73 18.89 -0.81 43.84
C PRO A 73 19.69 0.52 43.73
N TYR A 74 19.17 1.51 43.03
CA TYR A 74 19.82 2.79 42.74
C TYR A 74 19.50 3.91 43.75
N ASP A 75 18.70 3.66 44.79
CA ASP A 75 18.59 4.55 45.96
C ASP A 75 19.80 4.39 46.91
N MET A 76 21.01 4.28 46.36
CA MET A 76 22.20 4.32 47.17
C MET A 76 22.47 5.77 47.56
N SER A 77 22.11 6.12 48.80
CA SER A 77 22.32 7.45 49.35
C SER A 77 23.79 7.87 49.21
N ILE A 78 24.04 9.16 48.96
CA ILE A 78 25.39 9.72 48.79
C ILE A 78 26.31 9.37 49.98
N SER A 79 25.74 9.16 51.17
CA SER A 79 26.46 8.69 52.36
C SER A 79 27.05 7.28 52.21
N SER A 80 26.41 6.39 51.43
CA SER A 80 26.96 5.07 51.06
C SER A 80 28.21 5.21 50.18
N LEU A 81 28.15 6.09 49.16
CA LEU A 81 29.28 6.38 48.27
C LEU A 81 30.47 6.98 49.04
N ILE A 82 30.23 7.93 49.94
CA ILE A 82 31.31 8.53 50.76
C ILE A 82 31.91 7.48 51.71
N SER A 83 31.11 6.54 52.21
CA SER A 83 31.60 5.46 53.08
C SER A 83 32.55 4.49 52.37
N THR A 84 32.55 4.43 51.04
CA THR A 84 33.53 3.64 50.26
C THR A 84 34.91 4.31 50.16
N LEU A 85 35.00 5.62 50.43
CA LEU A 85 36.24 6.40 50.40
C LEU A 85 37.01 6.38 51.73
N LEU A 86 36.43 5.79 52.77
CA LEU A 86 37.09 5.68 54.07
C LEU A 86 38.05 4.47 54.09
N PRO A 87 39.26 4.62 54.66
CA PRO A 87 40.35 3.65 54.55
C PRO A 87 40.11 2.29 55.24
N PHE A 88 38.97 2.11 55.93
CA PHE A 88 38.58 0.85 56.58
C PHE A 88 37.24 0.28 56.08
N SER A 89 36.72 0.78 54.97
CA SER A 89 35.50 0.24 54.37
C SER A 89 35.75 -1.16 53.84
N THR A 90 34.99 -2.14 54.31
CA THR A 90 35.11 -3.54 53.89
C THR A 90 34.86 -3.65 52.39
N LYS A 91 35.89 -4.06 51.64
CA LYS A 91 35.87 -4.19 50.17
C LYS A 91 34.59 -4.89 49.70
N CYS A 92 33.69 -4.15 49.09
CA CYS A 92 32.63 -4.72 48.28
C CYS A 92 33.29 -5.36 47.06
N SER A 93 32.99 -6.64 46.80
CA SER A 93 33.44 -7.34 45.59
C SER A 93 33.09 -6.51 44.34
N PRO A 94 33.91 -6.52 43.28
CA PRO A 94 33.55 -5.84 42.05
C PRO A 94 32.29 -6.54 41.52
N VAL A 95 31.16 -5.84 41.64
CA VAL A 95 29.99 -6.14 40.82
C VAL A 95 30.44 -5.77 39.42
N THR A 96 30.87 -6.76 38.63
CA THR A 96 30.90 -6.64 37.18
C THR A 96 29.45 -6.58 36.73
N SER A 97 28.80 -5.44 36.98
CA SER A 97 27.60 -5.08 36.26
C SER A 97 28.12 -4.65 34.90
N GLU A 98 27.90 -5.49 33.90
CA GLU A 98 27.77 -4.99 32.53
C GLU A 98 26.88 -3.74 32.61
N GLU A 99 27.47 -2.62 32.22
CA GLU A 99 26.79 -1.34 32.11
C GLU A 99 25.74 -1.49 31.02
N HIS A 100 24.57 -2.05 31.38
CA HIS A 100 23.44 -2.06 30.48
C HIS A 100 23.12 -0.59 30.20
N PRO A 101 23.16 -0.14 28.93
CA PRO A 101 22.76 1.20 28.60
C PRO A 101 21.33 1.43 29.13
N PRO A 102 21.00 2.66 29.53
CA PRO A 102 19.68 2.96 30.09
C PRO A 102 18.60 2.42 29.15
N PRO A 103 17.56 1.75 29.68
CA PRO A 103 16.52 1.15 28.87
C PRO A 103 15.91 2.23 27.99
N ASN A 104 16.03 2.04 26.68
CA ASN A 104 15.54 3.01 25.71
C ASN A 104 14.01 3.06 25.83
N PRO A 105 13.41 4.20 26.22
CA PRO A 105 11.96 4.31 26.39
C PRO A 105 11.21 4.14 25.05
N PHE A 106 11.91 4.16 23.92
CA PHE A 106 11.37 3.92 22.57
C PHE A 106 11.63 2.51 22.05
N ALA A 107 12.32 1.65 22.80
CA ALA A 107 12.51 0.26 22.38
C ALA A 107 11.19 -0.50 22.55
N LEU A 108 10.72 -1.13 21.47
CA LEU A 108 9.59 -2.04 21.54
C LEU A 108 10.05 -3.32 22.26
N ASP A 109 9.79 -3.41 23.55
CA ASP A 109 10.18 -4.55 24.40
C ASP A 109 9.58 -5.89 23.93
N THR A 110 8.55 -5.86 23.08
CA THR A 110 7.88 -7.04 22.53
C THR A 110 7.74 -6.96 21.01
N LEU A 111 8.75 -7.48 20.29
CA LEU A 111 8.72 -7.68 18.83
C LEU A 111 7.48 -8.44 18.32
N SER A 112 6.83 -9.23 19.17
CA SER A 112 5.63 -10.01 18.84
C SER A 112 4.42 -9.15 18.45
N GLN A 113 4.39 -7.87 18.82
CA GLN A 113 3.34 -6.92 18.42
C GLN A 113 3.78 -5.96 17.30
N ALA A 114 5.05 -5.97 16.88
CA ALA A 114 5.59 -5.01 15.92
C ALA A 114 5.24 -5.32 14.46
N GLU A 115 5.09 -6.61 14.11
CA GLU A 115 4.87 -7.05 12.72
C GLU A 115 3.67 -6.36 12.03
N PRO A 116 2.48 -6.22 12.67
CA PRO A 116 1.36 -5.50 12.06
C PRO A 116 1.66 -4.02 11.77
N TYR A 117 2.44 -3.35 12.63
CA TYR A 117 2.79 -1.93 12.44
C TYR A 117 3.86 -1.75 11.36
N LEU A 118 4.85 -2.64 11.31
CA LEU A 118 5.92 -2.62 10.31
C LEU A 118 5.42 -2.99 8.91
N THR A 119 4.33 -3.77 8.82
CA THR A 119 3.76 -4.22 7.54
C THR A 119 2.54 -3.43 7.08
N LEU A 120 2.03 -2.48 7.88
CA LEU A 120 0.80 -1.75 7.59
C LEU A 120 0.82 -1.03 6.24
N PHE A 121 1.97 -0.45 5.89
CA PHE A 121 2.17 0.31 4.65
C PHE A 121 2.93 -0.49 3.59
N ALA A 122 3.21 -1.77 3.82
CA ALA A 122 3.96 -2.61 2.90
C ALA A 122 3.00 -3.24 1.86
N PRO A 123 3.12 -2.92 0.56
CA PRO A 123 2.24 -3.49 -0.47
C PRO A 123 2.46 -5.00 -0.67
N LEU A 124 3.65 -5.47 -0.30
CA LEU A 124 4.07 -6.86 -0.36
C LEU A 124 4.39 -7.39 1.03
N LYS A 125 4.18 -8.69 1.23
CA LYS A 125 4.62 -9.38 2.43
C LYS A 125 6.12 -9.63 2.35
N LEU A 126 6.85 -9.11 3.33
CA LEU A 126 8.28 -9.29 3.50
C LEU A 126 8.57 -10.42 4.50
N LYS A 127 9.55 -11.28 4.19
CA LYS A 127 10.26 -12.10 5.17
C LYS A 127 11.75 -11.87 5.01
N SER A 128 12.47 -11.83 6.12
CA SER A 128 13.92 -11.67 6.12
C SER A 128 14.59 -12.88 6.78
N TYR A 129 15.72 -13.28 6.22
CA TYR A 129 16.62 -14.29 6.76
C TYR A 129 18.03 -13.72 6.71
N SER A 130 18.78 -13.83 7.80
CA SER A 130 20.17 -13.40 7.88
C SER A 130 21.03 -14.54 8.40
N ASN A 131 22.26 -14.64 7.89
CA ASN A 131 23.25 -15.58 8.38
C ASN A 131 24.64 -14.96 8.32
N THR A 132 25.40 -15.11 9.39
CA THR A 132 26.80 -14.64 9.48
C THR A 132 27.74 -15.77 9.08
N TYR A 133 28.79 -15.45 8.34
CA TYR A 133 29.80 -16.42 7.94
C TYR A 133 31.19 -15.77 7.86
N CYS A 134 32.25 -16.56 8.06
CA CYS A 134 33.62 -16.08 7.84
C CYS A 134 33.92 -16.06 6.35
N GLY A 135 34.43 -14.93 5.86
CA GLY A 135 34.86 -14.77 4.47
C GLY A 135 36.11 -15.60 4.13
N LEU A 136 36.74 -15.28 3.00
CA LEU A 136 38.03 -15.87 2.62
C LEU A 136 39.16 -15.50 3.58
N ASP A 137 39.01 -14.37 4.26
CA ASP A 137 39.87 -13.93 5.35
C ASP A 137 39.23 -14.39 6.67
N PRO A 138 39.91 -15.23 7.49
CA PRO A 138 39.36 -15.76 8.74
C PRO A 138 38.99 -14.67 9.74
N ASP A 139 39.60 -13.49 9.64
CA ASP A 139 39.33 -12.35 10.52
C ASP A 139 38.14 -11.50 10.05
N LYS A 140 37.64 -11.72 8.82
CA LYS A 140 36.53 -10.94 8.26
C LYS A 140 35.20 -11.70 8.37
N HIS A 141 34.34 -11.22 9.25
CA HIS A 141 32.95 -11.70 9.35
C HIS A 141 32.07 -10.97 8.34
N LEU A 142 31.35 -11.72 7.52
CA LEU A 142 30.39 -11.21 6.53
C LEU A 142 28.99 -11.69 6.88
N GLU A 143 27.99 -10.91 6.50
CA GLU A 143 26.59 -11.27 6.67
C GLU A 143 25.90 -11.42 5.32
N LYS A 144 25.20 -12.54 5.16
CA LYS A 144 24.35 -12.80 4.01
C LYS A 144 22.90 -12.66 4.42
N HIS A 145 22.19 -11.81 3.72
CA HIS A 145 20.79 -11.50 3.95
C HIS A 145 19.95 -11.95 2.75
N THR A 146 18.74 -12.42 3.02
CA THR A 146 17.75 -12.83 2.04
C THR A 146 16.41 -12.19 2.38
N LEU A 147 15.88 -11.38 1.47
CA LEU A 147 14.55 -10.76 1.58
C LEU A 147 13.61 -11.47 0.62
N GLU A 148 12.59 -12.14 1.14
CA GLU A 148 11.52 -12.72 0.35
C GLU A 148 10.33 -11.74 0.29
N LEU A 149 9.99 -11.31 -0.92
CA LEU A 149 8.83 -10.48 -1.22
C LEU A 149 7.76 -11.36 -1.87
N SER A 150 6.56 -11.34 -1.31
CA SER A 150 5.43 -12.12 -1.81
C SER A 150 4.12 -11.35 -1.74
N THR A 151 3.15 -11.69 -2.59
CA THR A 151 1.85 -11.01 -2.53
C THR A 151 1.13 -11.29 -1.20
N PRO A 152 0.54 -10.26 -0.57
CA PRO A 152 -0.21 -10.43 0.67
C PRO A 152 -1.57 -11.09 0.39
N ARG A 153 -2.22 -11.62 1.42
CA ARG A 153 -3.63 -12.04 1.32
C ARG A 153 -4.48 -10.84 0.91
N PRO A 154 -5.48 -11.00 0.03
CA PRO A 154 -6.05 -12.26 -0.48
C PRO A 154 -5.41 -12.79 -1.78
N PHE A 155 -4.33 -12.17 -2.27
CA PHE A 155 -3.68 -12.58 -3.51
C PHE A 155 -2.83 -13.85 -3.29
N PRO A 156 -2.94 -14.86 -4.18
CA PRO A 156 -2.08 -16.04 -4.12
C PRO A 156 -0.61 -15.67 -4.35
N SER A 157 0.28 -16.11 -3.45
CA SER A 157 1.73 -15.81 -3.48
C SER A 157 2.43 -16.13 -4.79
N ARG A 158 1.86 -17.02 -5.61
CA ARG A 158 2.36 -17.38 -6.94
C ARG A 158 2.31 -16.25 -7.99
N HIS A 159 1.60 -15.15 -7.75
CA HIS A 159 1.51 -14.04 -8.70
C HIS A 159 2.77 -13.17 -8.70
N LEU A 160 3.37 -12.99 -7.53
CA LEU A 160 4.66 -12.33 -7.37
C LEU A 160 5.36 -12.92 -6.17
N HIS A 161 6.48 -13.58 -6.42
CA HIS A 161 7.38 -14.12 -5.42
C HIS A 161 8.81 -13.88 -5.87
N LEU A 162 9.58 -13.13 -5.08
CA LEU A 162 10.95 -12.75 -5.39
C LEU A 162 11.82 -12.86 -4.15
N ALA A 163 13.03 -13.38 -4.30
CA ALA A 163 14.06 -13.35 -3.27
C ALA A 163 15.16 -12.36 -3.67
N ILE A 164 15.55 -11.46 -2.78
CA ILE A 164 16.67 -10.54 -2.94
C ILE A 164 17.74 -10.99 -1.96
N ASN A 165 18.88 -11.42 -2.48
CA ASN A 165 20.02 -11.80 -1.67
C ASN A 165 21.03 -10.65 -1.70
N TYR A 166 21.46 -10.19 -0.54
CA TYR A 166 22.54 -9.21 -0.46
C TYR A 166 23.53 -9.58 0.63
N GLU A 167 24.74 -9.09 0.45
CA GLU A 167 25.85 -9.35 1.36
C GLU A 167 26.32 -8.04 1.96
N THR A 168 26.56 -8.02 3.26
CA THR A 168 27.04 -6.85 4.00
C THR A 168 28.31 -7.16 4.78
N ASP A 169 29.13 -6.12 4.90
CA ASP A 169 30.25 -6.06 5.81
C ASP A 169 29.79 -5.34 7.09
N PRO A 170 29.61 -6.05 8.23
CA PRO A 170 29.15 -5.46 9.48
C PRO A 170 30.17 -4.47 10.07
N GLU A 171 31.46 -4.62 9.78
CA GLU A 171 32.51 -3.73 10.32
C GLU A 171 32.47 -2.37 9.62
N THR A 172 32.35 -2.38 8.30
CA THR A 172 32.28 -1.15 7.50
C THR A 172 30.86 -0.65 7.28
N GLN A 173 29.84 -1.40 7.73
CA GLN A 173 28.42 -1.13 7.53
C GLN A 173 28.06 -0.90 6.06
N SER A 174 28.67 -1.69 5.17
CA SER A 174 28.56 -1.51 3.72
C SER A 174 27.94 -2.72 3.02
N VAL A 175 27.18 -2.48 1.95
CA VAL A 175 26.66 -3.53 1.07
C VAL A 175 27.75 -3.89 0.05
N LEU A 176 28.10 -5.17 -0.01
CA LEU A 176 29.15 -5.70 -0.89
C LEU A 176 28.58 -6.18 -2.22
N SER A 177 27.43 -6.85 -2.20
CA SER A 177 26.80 -7.41 -3.39
C SER A 177 25.29 -7.54 -3.23
N ILE A 178 24.58 -7.48 -4.37
CA ILE A 178 23.14 -7.78 -4.47
C ILE A 178 22.95 -8.77 -5.62
N SER A 179 22.10 -9.77 -5.41
CA SER A 179 21.68 -10.70 -6.45
C SER A 179 20.22 -11.06 -6.27
N VAL A 180 19.53 -11.21 -7.40
CA VAL A 180 18.13 -11.62 -7.44
C VAL A 180 18.05 -12.88 -8.30
N PRO A 181 17.89 -14.08 -7.72
CA PRO A 181 17.80 -15.32 -8.48
C PRO A 181 16.53 -15.32 -9.34
N MET A 182 16.72 -15.21 -10.66
CA MET A 182 15.65 -15.30 -11.66
C MET A 182 15.60 -16.71 -12.22
N GLY A 183 14.98 -17.65 -11.49
CA GLY A 183 14.75 -19.01 -11.97
C GLY A 183 13.79 -19.07 -13.17
N ILE A 184 13.83 -20.19 -13.91
CA ILE A 184 12.92 -20.47 -15.03
C ILE A 184 11.46 -20.61 -14.51
N ASP A 185 11.29 -21.07 -13.27
CA ASP A 185 9.98 -21.23 -12.63
C ASP A 185 9.44 -19.93 -12.01
N ASN A 186 10.24 -18.86 -11.96
CA ASN A 186 9.83 -17.59 -11.37
C ASN A 186 8.92 -16.85 -12.37
N LYS A 187 7.61 -16.83 -12.07
CA LYS A 187 6.56 -16.07 -12.80
C LYS A 187 6.67 -14.55 -12.61
N VAL A 188 7.89 -14.02 -12.50
CA VAL A 188 8.14 -12.58 -12.45
C VAL A 188 7.83 -12.00 -13.82
N PRO A 189 6.95 -10.98 -13.92
CA PRO A 189 6.64 -10.33 -15.18
C PRO A 189 7.91 -9.85 -15.91
N ILE A 190 7.91 -9.98 -17.24
CA ILE A 190 9.10 -9.70 -18.07
C ILE A 190 9.59 -8.26 -17.87
N SER A 191 8.69 -7.29 -17.81
CA SER A 191 9.05 -5.87 -17.61
C SER A 191 9.73 -5.63 -16.26
N LEU A 192 9.23 -6.24 -15.19
CA LEU A 192 9.87 -6.14 -13.86
C LEU A 192 11.23 -6.83 -13.86
N ARG A 193 11.35 -8.00 -14.49
CA ARG A 193 12.63 -8.72 -14.62
C ARG A 193 13.68 -7.87 -15.34
N GLN A 194 13.33 -7.30 -16.50
CA GLN A 194 14.22 -6.44 -17.28
C GLN A 194 14.66 -5.21 -16.49
N TRP A 195 13.76 -4.58 -15.75
CA TRP A 195 14.10 -3.46 -14.89
C TRP A 195 15.08 -3.87 -13.77
N ILE A 196 14.83 -4.99 -13.07
CA ILE A 196 15.75 -5.51 -12.03
C ILE A 196 17.14 -5.78 -12.62
N GLU A 197 17.21 -6.49 -13.75
CA GLU A 197 18.47 -6.80 -14.42
C GLU A 197 19.21 -5.52 -14.85
N SER A 198 18.52 -4.54 -15.42
CA SER A 198 19.10 -3.25 -15.80
C SER A 198 19.66 -2.48 -14.61
N ARG A 199 18.96 -2.50 -13.46
CA ARG A 199 19.37 -1.83 -12.23
C ARG A 199 20.61 -2.49 -11.61
N LEU A 200 20.65 -3.82 -11.58
CA LEU A 200 21.80 -4.58 -11.06
C LEU A 200 23.03 -4.49 -11.99
N ALA A 201 22.83 -4.26 -13.29
CA ALA A 201 23.91 -4.00 -14.23
C ALA A 201 24.48 -2.57 -14.11
N ASN A 202 23.72 -1.62 -13.56
CA ASN A 202 24.15 -0.24 -13.43
C ASN A 202 25.15 -0.06 -12.26
N PRO A 203 26.39 0.41 -12.51
CA PRO A 203 27.41 0.56 -11.47
C PRO A 203 27.01 1.43 -10.27
N LEU A 204 26.10 2.37 -10.46
CA LEU A 204 25.64 3.30 -9.42
C LEU A 204 24.50 2.74 -8.57
N LEU A 205 23.72 1.81 -9.12
CA LEU A 205 22.52 1.28 -8.48
C LEU A 205 22.66 -0.18 -8.03
N LYS A 206 23.72 -0.88 -8.46
CA LYS A 206 23.94 -2.31 -8.17
C LYS A 206 24.06 -2.67 -6.68
N LEU A 207 24.27 -1.69 -5.79
CA LEU A 207 24.35 -1.86 -4.33
C LEU A 207 23.17 -1.20 -3.59
N ASP A 208 22.19 -0.64 -4.30
CA ASP A 208 21.02 0.01 -3.72
C ASP A 208 19.89 -1.00 -3.46
N VAL A 209 19.95 -1.67 -2.30
CA VAL A 209 18.93 -2.64 -1.85
C VAL A 209 17.57 -1.94 -1.65
N SER A 210 17.58 -0.74 -1.07
CA SER A 210 16.37 0.00 -0.70
C SER A 210 15.58 0.43 -1.93
N GLY A 211 16.23 1.04 -2.92
CA GLY A 211 15.57 1.44 -4.16
C GLY A 211 15.10 0.24 -4.99
N LEU A 212 15.81 -0.88 -4.93
CA LEU A 212 15.35 -2.13 -5.53
C LEU A 212 14.04 -2.62 -4.88
N CYS A 213 14.01 -2.71 -3.54
CA CYS A 213 12.82 -3.10 -2.78
C CYS A 213 11.64 -2.14 -3.03
N TRP A 214 11.91 -0.84 -3.03
CA TRP A 214 10.93 0.21 -3.32
C TRP A 214 10.27 0.02 -4.69
N GLY A 215 11.06 -0.10 -5.75
CA GLY A 215 10.51 -0.24 -7.10
C GLY A 215 9.70 -1.53 -7.30
N ILE A 216 10.08 -2.63 -6.66
CA ILE A 216 9.30 -3.88 -6.69
C ILE A 216 7.94 -3.71 -5.99
N GLN A 217 7.92 -3.06 -4.83
CA GLN A 217 6.67 -2.78 -4.10
C GLN A 217 5.76 -1.85 -4.89
N ARG A 218 6.30 -0.75 -5.43
CA ARG A 218 5.54 0.18 -6.26
C ARG A 218 5.03 -0.46 -7.54
N TYR A 219 5.82 -1.30 -8.20
CA TYR A 219 5.37 -2.07 -9.36
C TYR A 219 4.11 -2.89 -9.06
N TRP A 220 4.06 -3.54 -7.89
CA TRP A 220 2.90 -4.31 -7.47
C TRP A 220 1.66 -3.44 -7.27
N GLU A 221 1.79 -2.28 -6.63
CA GLU A 221 0.69 -1.32 -6.50
C GLU A 221 0.16 -0.85 -7.86
N ALA A 222 1.06 -0.45 -8.76
CA ALA A 222 0.69 -0.04 -10.12
C ALA A 222 0.02 -1.19 -10.91
N SER A 223 0.46 -2.43 -10.69
CA SER A 223 -0.18 -3.62 -11.27
C SER A 223 -1.60 -3.82 -10.77
N ILE A 224 -1.86 -3.60 -9.48
CA ILE A 224 -3.21 -3.62 -8.89
C ILE A 224 -4.06 -2.48 -9.48
N SER A 225 -3.55 -1.25 -9.55
CA SER A 225 -4.27 -0.09 -10.09
C SER A 225 -4.67 -0.30 -11.55
N ARG A 226 -3.77 -0.88 -12.36
CA ARG A 226 -4.08 -1.27 -13.74
C ARG A 226 -5.15 -2.38 -13.82
N ALA A 227 -5.07 -3.38 -12.96
CA ALA A 227 -6.04 -4.47 -12.94
C ALA A 227 -7.43 -4.00 -12.50
N LYS A 228 -7.50 -3.02 -11.59
CA LYS A 228 -8.74 -2.32 -11.21
C LYS A 228 -9.35 -1.58 -12.41
N LEU A 229 -8.55 -0.86 -13.18
CA LEU A 229 -8.97 -0.22 -14.43
C LEU A 229 -9.60 -1.22 -15.39
N TRP A 230 -8.94 -2.36 -15.62
CA TRP A 230 -9.48 -3.39 -16.52
C TRP A 230 -10.77 -4.01 -15.99
N SER A 231 -10.85 -4.27 -14.69
CA SER A 231 -12.05 -4.82 -14.05
C SER A 231 -13.24 -3.87 -14.22
N ARG A 232 -13.02 -2.56 -14.10
CA ARG A 232 -14.05 -1.53 -14.30
C ARG A 232 -14.53 -1.48 -15.74
N LEU A 233 -13.61 -1.44 -16.70
CA LEU A 233 -13.96 -1.41 -18.12
C LEU A 233 -14.66 -2.71 -18.57
N GLU A 234 -14.23 -3.88 -18.08
CA GLU A 234 -14.88 -5.15 -18.39
C GLU A 234 -16.30 -5.22 -17.79
N GLY A 235 -16.48 -4.69 -16.57
CA GLY A 235 -17.79 -4.63 -15.93
C GLY A 235 -18.80 -3.77 -16.69
N GLN A 236 -18.40 -2.56 -17.10
CA GLN A 236 -19.30 -1.62 -17.77
C GLN A 236 -19.56 -1.98 -19.25
N TYR A 237 -18.54 -2.46 -19.96
CA TYR A 237 -18.62 -2.68 -21.41
C TYR A 237 -18.58 -4.17 -21.78
N ARG A 238 -19.06 -5.05 -20.88
CA ARG A 238 -19.06 -6.50 -21.08
C ARG A 238 -19.69 -6.92 -22.41
N GLY A 239 -20.75 -6.24 -22.85
CA GLY A 239 -21.43 -6.52 -24.12
C GLY A 239 -20.59 -6.25 -25.37
N LEU A 240 -19.55 -5.40 -25.27
CA LEU A 240 -18.62 -5.10 -26.36
C LEU A 240 -17.40 -6.02 -26.36
N ILE A 241 -17.20 -6.83 -25.32
CA ILE A 241 -16.07 -7.76 -25.21
C ILE A 241 -16.54 -9.12 -25.69
N ARG A 242 -16.00 -9.59 -26.82
CA ARG A 242 -16.23 -10.98 -27.26
C ARG A 242 -15.56 -11.94 -26.27
N SER A 243 -16.36 -12.49 -25.35
CA SER A 243 -15.92 -13.54 -24.43
C SER A 243 -15.40 -14.75 -25.23
N ARG A 244 -14.18 -15.20 -24.89
CA ARG A 244 -13.68 -16.51 -25.28
C ARG A 244 -14.44 -17.59 -24.50
N GLY A 245 -15.61 -17.98 -25.01
CA GLY A 245 -16.31 -19.21 -24.62
C GLY A 245 -16.97 -19.20 -23.24
N THR A 246 -18.08 -18.47 -23.10
CA THR A 246 -19.10 -18.80 -22.09
C THR A 246 -20.47 -18.69 -22.73
N THR A 247 -21.28 -19.72 -22.49
CA THR A 247 -22.63 -19.95 -22.99
C THR A 247 -23.50 -18.70 -22.91
N SER A 248 -24.24 -18.49 -23.99
CA SER A 248 -25.38 -17.59 -24.10
C SER A 248 -26.38 -17.88 -22.98
N ASP A 249 -26.29 -17.15 -21.88
CA ASP A 249 -27.46 -16.81 -21.09
C ASP A 249 -27.87 -15.39 -21.49
N THR A 250 -29.08 -15.32 -22.04
CA THR A 250 -29.78 -14.11 -22.44
C THR A 250 -30.09 -13.26 -21.22
N ASP A 251 -29.11 -12.52 -20.72
CA ASP A 251 -29.37 -11.41 -19.81
C ASP A 251 -29.64 -10.15 -20.63
N LYS A 252 -30.82 -9.59 -20.37
CA LYS A 252 -31.39 -8.45 -21.07
C LYS A 252 -30.47 -7.23 -20.94
N LEU A 253 -30.38 -6.48 -22.04
CA LEU A 253 -29.55 -5.28 -22.24
C LEU A 253 -29.93 -4.08 -21.33
N ASP A 254 -30.89 -4.23 -20.41
CA ASP A 254 -31.50 -3.13 -19.64
C ASP A 254 -30.99 -2.99 -18.20
N ASP A 255 -30.10 -3.87 -17.73
CA ASP A 255 -29.64 -3.87 -16.32
C ASP A 255 -28.17 -3.39 -16.14
N PHE A 256 -27.58 -2.77 -17.18
CA PHE A 256 -26.14 -2.47 -17.25
C PHE A 256 -25.68 -1.17 -16.55
N LEU A 257 -26.56 -0.49 -15.81
CA LEU A 257 -26.21 0.72 -15.08
C LEU A 257 -26.58 0.57 -13.61
N ASP A 258 -25.71 -0.09 -12.86
CA ASP A 258 -25.68 0.05 -11.40
C ASP A 258 -25.27 1.51 -11.10
N PRO A 259 -26.15 2.34 -10.49
CA PRO A 259 -25.91 3.77 -10.30
C PRO A 259 -24.74 4.07 -9.35
N ASP A 260 -24.25 3.08 -8.60
CA ASP A 260 -23.05 3.18 -7.78
C ASP A 260 -21.83 2.61 -8.52
N VAL A 261 -21.24 3.41 -9.42
CA VAL A 261 -19.94 3.07 -10.04
C VAL A 261 -18.92 2.90 -8.91
N PRO A 262 -18.39 1.69 -8.67
CA PRO A 262 -17.44 1.50 -7.60
C PRO A 262 -16.17 2.30 -7.91
N THR A 263 -15.77 3.18 -7.00
CA THR A 263 -14.44 3.81 -7.02
C THR A 263 -13.38 2.70 -7.16
N LEU A 264 -12.26 2.95 -7.84
CA LEU A 264 -11.19 1.95 -8.00
C LEU A 264 -10.76 1.31 -6.66
N SER A 265 -10.91 2.05 -5.56
CA SER A 265 -10.63 1.63 -4.19
C SER A 265 -11.56 0.53 -3.64
N SER A 266 -12.78 0.34 -4.17
CA SER A 266 -13.77 -0.61 -3.64
C SER A 266 -13.91 -1.91 -4.44
N ILE A 267 -13.10 -2.11 -5.49
CA ILE A 267 -13.20 -3.30 -6.35
C ILE A 267 -12.75 -4.56 -5.59
N ASN A 268 -13.61 -5.58 -5.60
CA ASN A 268 -13.34 -6.86 -4.96
C ASN A 268 -12.10 -7.54 -5.59
N PRO A 269 -11.14 -8.02 -4.79
CA PRO A 269 -9.91 -8.67 -5.29
C PRO A 269 -10.17 -9.86 -6.22
N ARG A 270 -11.31 -10.55 -6.08
CA ARG A 270 -11.71 -11.64 -7.00
C ARG A 270 -11.94 -11.16 -8.44
N LYS A 271 -12.40 -9.92 -8.61
CA LYS A 271 -12.60 -9.30 -9.94
C LYS A 271 -11.28 -8.76 -10.52
N ILE A 272 -10.29 -8.44 -9.67
CA ILE A 272 -9.00 -7.88 -10.07
C ILE A 272 -8.04 -8.99 -10.55
N LEU A 273 -8.05 -10.15 -9.88
CA LEU A 273 -7.13 -11.26 -10.13
C LEU A 273 -6.96 -11.64 -11.61
N PRO A 274 -8.04 -11.79 -12.43
CA PRO A 274 -7.91 -12.14 -13.85
C PRO A 274 -7.21 -11.07 -14.70
N HIS A 275 -7.09 -9.85 -14.19
CA HIS A 275 -6.56 -8.70 -14.93
C HIS A 275 -5.15 -8.27 -14.53
N LEU A 276 -4.52 -8.91 -13.54
CA LEU A 276 -3.19 -8.53 -13.04
C LEU A 276 -2.13 -8.49 -14.15
N GLU A 277 -2.14 -9.49 -15.03
CA GLU A 277 -1.20 -9.60 -16.15
C GLU A 277 -1.73 -8.98 -17.46
N ARG A 278 -2.98 -8.53 -17.48
CA ARG A 278 -3.61 -8.01 -18.68
C ARG A 278 -3.00 -6.67 -19.06
N THR A 279 -2.48 -6.57 -20.28
CA THR A 279 -1.91 -5.32 -20.86
C THR A 279 -2.86 -4.62 -21.81
N SER A 280 -3.91 -5.29 -22.28
CA SER A 280 -4.81 -4.73 -23.29
C SER A 280 -6.20 -5.35 -23.29
N MET A 281 -7.16 -4.63 -23.88
CA MET A 281 -8.56 -5.03 -24.01
C MET A 281 -9.11 -4.57 -25.36
N LEU A 282 -9.83 -5.46 -26.04
CA LEU A 282 -10.49 -5.19 -27.31
C LEU A 282 -12.00 -5.08 -27.08
N PHE A 283 -12.58 -4.00 -27.60
CA PHE A 283 -14.02 -3.75 -27.65
C PHE A 283 -14.46 -3.76 -29.11
N GLU A 284 -15.52 -4.49 -29.42
CA GLU A 284 -16.02 -4.69 -30.77
C GLU A 284 -17.55 -4.61 -30.78
N SER A 285 -18.10 -3.88 -31.76
CA SER A 285 -19.54 -3.90 -32.01
C SER A 285 -19.94 -5.21 -32.71
N GLY A 286 -21.07 -5.81 -32.32
CA GLY A 286 -21.56 -7.06 -32.91
C GLY A 286 -22.01 -6.87 -34.36
N GLY A 287 -21.10 -7.01 -35.34
CA GLY A 287 -21.40 -6.91 -36.77
C GLY A 287 -20.21 -7.28 -37.68
N GLY A 288 -20.44 -7.45 -38.98
CA GLY A 288 -19.41 -7.87 -39.95
C GLY A 288 -18.38 -6.78 -40.27
N GLU A 289 -18.82 -5.56 -40.57
CA GLU A 289 -17.98 -4.35 -40.66
C GLU A 289 -18.01 -3.60 -39.32
N SER A 290 -17.49 -4.24 -38.28
CA SER A 290 -17.56 -3.73 -36.90
C SER A 290 -16.50 -2.69 -36.60
N LEU A 291 -16.93 -1.60 -35.96
CA LEU A 291 -16.06 -0.70 -35.22
C LEU A 291 -15.37 -1.47 -34.09
N ARG A 292 -14.05 -1.31 -33.99
CA ARG A 292 -13.20 -1.95 -32.97
C ARG A 292 -12.33 -0.93 -32.28
N ALA A 293 -12.30 -0.95 -30.96
CA ALA A 293 -11.41 -0.15 -30.15
C ALA A 293 -10.49 -1.07 -29.33
N TYR A 294 -9.18 -0.94 -29.54
CA TYR A 294 -8.15 -1.63 -28.81
C TYR A 294 -7.50 -0.67 -27.82
N PHE A 295 -7.66 -0.95 -26.53
CA PHE A 295 -7.01 -0.23 -25.45
C PHE A 295 -5.82 -1.04 -24.95
N SER A 296 -4.70 -0.37 -24.75
CA SER A 296 -3.48 -0.90 -24.15
C SER A 296 -3.11 -0.04 -22.95
N CYS A 297 -2.57 -0.67 -21.92
CA CYS A 297 -2.02 -0.01 -20.74
C CYS A 297 -0.82 -0.83 -20.28
N GLU A 298 0.35 -0.41 -20.73
CA GLU A 298 1.62 -1.02 -20.31
C GLU A 298 2.09 -0.42 -18.98
N LEU A 299 2.94 -1.14 -18.27
CA LEU A 299 3.53 -0.69 -17.03
C LEU A 299 5.04 -0.58 -17.25
N ALA A 300 5.52 0.66 -17.30
CA ALA A 300 6.93 0.98 -17.40
C ALA A 300 7.45 1.39 -16.01
N ILE A 301 8.70 1.07 -15.70
CA ILE A 301 9.33 1.46 -14.42
C ILE A 301 10.48 2.40 -14.73
N ASP A 302 10.54 3.53 -14.03
CA ASP A 302 11.68 4.44 -14.13
C ASP A 302 12.97 3.75 -13.68
N GLU A 303 14.02 3.83 -14.51
CA GLU A 303 15.29 3.14 -14.27
C GLU A 303 15.97 3.61 -12.97
N TRP A 304 15.80 4.87 -12.60
CA TRP A 304 16.50 5.50 -11.47
C TRP A 304 15.66 5.45 -10.19
N ALA A 305 14.47 6.07 -10.22
CA ALA A 305 13.59 6.21 -9.08
C ALA A 305 12.83 4.93 -8.73
N GLY A 306 12.72 3.98 -9.68
CA GLY A 306 11.87 2.81 -9.51
C GLY A 306 10.38 3.14 -9.49
N GLU A 307 10.01 4.35 -9.89
CA GLU A 307 8.60 4.79 -9.92
C GLU A 307 7.91 4.23 -11.16
N PRO A 308 6.85 3.40 -11.00
CA PRO A 308 6.10 2.84 -12.10
C PRO A 308 5.19 3.89 -12.72
N ARG A 309 4.99 3.77 -14.03
CA ARG A 309 4.07 4.60 -14.82
C ARG A 309 3.19 3.71 -15.67
N LEU A 310 1.89 3.98 -15.61
CA LEU A 310 0.92 3.41 -16.54
C LEU A 310 1.02 4.16 -17.87
N VAL A 311 1.25 3.43 -18.95
CA VAL A 311 1.39 3.96 -20.30
C VAL A 311 0.16 3.56 -21.11
N PRO A 312 -0.89 4.39 -21.12
CA PRO A 312 -2.11 4.11 -21.86
C PRO A 312 -1.93 4.37 -23.36
N GLY A 313 -2.51 3.52 -24.19
CA GLY A 313 -2.57 3.67 -25.63
C GLY A 313 -3.90 3.19 -26.18
N ILE A 314 -4.36 3.82 -27.25
CA ILE A 314 -5.61 3.47 -27.94
C ILE A 314 -5.37 3.32 -29.43
N SER A 315 -6.01 2.33 -30.04
CA SER A 315 -6.07 2.16 -31.49
C SER A 315 -7.50 1.81 -31.89
N VAL A 316 -8.01 2.45 -32.94
CA VAL A 316 -9.39 2.24 -33.40
C VAL A 316 -9.38 1.82 -34.86
N SER A 317 -10.09 0.75 -35.16
CA SER A 317 -10.37 0.31 -36.51
C SER A 317 -11.85 0.58 -36.80
N ALA A 318 -12.11 1.51 -37.71
CA ALA A 318 -13.45 1.84 -38.19
C ALA A 318 -13.64 1.37 -39.65
N PRO A 319 -14.89 1.17 -40.12
CA PRO A 319 -15.18 0.91 -41.53
C PRO A 319 -14.56 1.96 -42.44
N SER A 320 -14.30 1.59 -43.70
CA SER A 320 -13.62 2.45 -44.70
C SER A 320 -14.25 3.85 -44.81
N MET A 321 -15.58 3.92 -44.68
CA MET A 321 -16.37 5.15 -44.57
C MET A 321 -17.30 5.03 -43.36
N MET A 322 -17.10 5.88 -42.36
CA MET A 322 -17.97 6.01 -41.18
C MET A 322 -18.35 7.47 -41.04
N ASN A 323 -19.66 7.78 -41.07
CA ASN A 323 -20.19 9.15 -41.02
C ASN A 323 -19.52 10.12 -42.03
N GLY A 324 -19.23 9.63 -43.24
CA GLY A 324 -18.57 10.41 -44.30
C GLY A 324 -17.06 10.67 -44.09
N ARG A 325 -16.45 10.07 -43.05
CA ARG A 325 -15.02 10.16 -42.76
C ARG A 325 -14.32 8.83 -43.05
N SER A 326 -13.06 8.91 -43.50
CA SER A 326 -12.19 7.73 -43.59
C SER A 326 -11.87 7.20 -42.19
N GLY A 327 -11.87 5.87 -42.01
CA GLY A 327 -11.51 5.24 -40.75
C GLY A 327 -10.15 5.69 -40.18
N SER A 328 -9.18 6.00 -41.04
CA SER A 328 -7.87 6.56 -40.63
C SER A 328 -7.97 7.92 -39.94
N LYS A 329 -8.88 8.78 -40.40
CA LYS A 329 -9.16 10.08 -39.77
C LYS A 329 -9.84 9.89 -38.42
N VAL A 330 -10.77 8.95 -38.33
CA VAL A 330 -11.45 8.59 -37.07
C VAL A 330 -10.43 8.12 -36.03
N GLU A 331 -9.50 7.23 -36.42
CA GLU A 331 -8.43 6.77 -35.53
C GLU A 331 -7.56 7.93 -35.01
N GLN A 332 -7.15 8.85 -35.90
CA GLN A 332 -6.31 9.98 -35.53
C GLN A 332 -7.04 10.97 -34.61
N ASP A 333 -8.32 11.24 -34.90
CA ASP A 333 -9.18 12.11 -34.08
C ASP A 333 -9.38 11.51 -32.68
N VAL A 334 -9.63 10.19 -32.60
CA VAL A 334 -9.80 9.48 -31.32
C VAL A 334 -8.51 9.46 -30.51
N LYS A 335 -7.36 9.17 -31.12
CA LYS A 335 -6.06 9.22 -30.42
C LYS A 335 -5.79 10.61 -29.86
N ARG A 336 -6.06 11.66 -30.65
CA ARG A 336 -5.91 13.05 -30.21
C ARG A 336 -6.84 13.35 -29.04
N LEU A 337 -8.12 13.02 -29.15
CA LEU A 337 -9.11 13.26 -28.09
C LEU A 337 -8.74 12.53 -26.80
N PHE A 338 -8.31 11.27 -26.90
CA PHE A 338 -7.87 10.47 -25.76
C PHE A 338 -6.71 11.15 -25.01
N HIS A 339 -5.67 11.59 -25.73
CA HIS A 339 -4.55 12.30 -25.11
C HIS A 339 -4.93 13.68 -24.57
N THR A 340 -5.86 14.40 -25.22
CA THR A 340 -6.37 15.67 -24.68
C THR A 340 -7.05 15.47 -23.33
N ILE A 341 -7.94 14.47 -23.21
CA ILE A 341 -8.66 14.18 -21.95
C ILE A 341 -7.67 13.75 -20.85
N LEU A 342 -6.67 12.94 -21.19
CA LEU A 342 -5.63 12.52 -20.25
C LEU A 342 -4.82 13.71 -19.71
N ASN A 343 -4.47 14.66 -20.58
CA ASN A 343 -3.65 15.82 -20.19
C ASN A 343 -4.45 16.86 -19.40
N GLU A 344 -5.72 17.07 -19.74
CA GLU A 344 -6.60 18.00 -19.03
C GLU A 344 -6.72 17.62 -17.54
N LYS A 345 -6.89 16.34 -17.25
CA LYS A 345 -7.00 15.83 -15.87
C LYS A 345 -5.67 15.85 -15.11
N GLN A 346 -4.53 15.79 -15.80
CA GLN A 346 -3.21 15.89 -15.17
C GLN A 346 -2.86 17.32 -14.74
N SER A 347 -3.30 18.33 -15.50
CA SER A 347 -2.99 19.74 -15.19
C SER A 347 -3.65 20.26 -13.89
N GLY A 348 -4.68 19.57 -13.37
CA GLY A 348 -5.42 19.99 -12.18
C GLY A 348 -4.96 19.37 -10.85
N ARG A 349 -4.01 18.41 -10.86
CA ARG A 349 -3.53 17.73 -9.65
C ARG A 349 -2.04 17.99 -9.42
N ILE A 350 -1.74 19.10 -8.74
CA ILE A 350 -0.43 19.32 -8.11
C ILE A 350 -0.52 18.69 -6.71
N GLY A 351 -0.14 17.41 -6.60
CA GLY A 351 -0.18 16.68 -5.33
C GLY A 351 0.24 15.22 -5.52
N THR A 352 1.18 14.79 -4.68
CA THR A 352 1.96 13.54 -4.66
C THR A 352 1.15 12.27 -4.33
N ASP A 353 -0.07 12.13 -4.82
CA ASP A 353 -0.87 10.92 -4.55
C ASP A 353 -0.67 9.85 -5.62
N VAL A 354 -0.21 8.69 -5.16
CA VAL A 354 0.28 7.51 -5.91
C VAL A 354 -0.89 6.66 -6.44
N ASP A 355 -2.10 7.22 -6.49
CA ASP A 355 -3.23 6.69 -7.26
C ASP A 355 -3.02 6.97 -8.77
N ILE A 356 -1.83 6.55 -9.24
CA ILE A 356 -1.14 6.86 -10.50
C ILE A 356 -2.11 6.74 -11.67
N ASN A 357 -2.69 7.89 -12.06
CA ASN A 357 -3.39 8.17 -13.32
C ASN A 357 -4.51 7.19 -13.74
N ALA A 358 -4.81 6.15 -12.96
CA ALA A 358 -5.68 5.05 -13.37
C ALA A 358 -7.11 5.53 -13.55
N ASP A 359 -7.61 6.39 -12.65
CA ASP A 359 -8.95 6.97 -12.76
C ASP A 359 -9.09 7.89 -13.97
N ALA A 360 -8.08 8.71 -14.27
CA ALA A 360 -8.08 9.54 -15.47
C ALA A 360 -8.00 8.70 -16.75
N ILE A 361 -7.23 7.60 -16.76
CA ILE A 361 -7.19 6.65 -17.87
C ILE A 361 -8.55 5.98 -18.07
N VAL A 362 -9.18 5.53 -16.98
CA VAL A 362 -10.53 4.95 -17.02
C VAL A 362 -11.53 5.95 -17.58
N HIS A 363 -11.56 7.17 -17.06
CA HIS A 363 -12.47 8.22 -17.52
C HIS A 363 -12.25 8.54 -19.01
N ALA A 364 -10.99 8.64 -19.46
CA ALA A 364 -10.69 8.85 -20.87
C ALA A 364 -11.17 7.67 -21.72
N ALA A 365 -10.97 6.44 -21.26
CA ALA A 365 -11.45 5.24 -21.96
C ALA A 365 -12.99 5.17 -22.01
N GLU A 366 -13.67 5.41 -20.89
CA GLU A 366 -15.13 5.46 -20.79
C GLU A 366 -15.71 6.50 -21.74
N HIS A 367 -15.13 7.71 -21.79
CA HIS A 367 -15.58 8.76 -22.70
C HIS A 367 -15.42 8.36 -24.17
N ILE A 368 -14.30 7.76 -24.54
CA ILE A 368 -14.08 7.30 -25.92
C ILE A 368 -15.02 6.14 -26.27
N LEU A 369 -15.21 5.16 -25.37
CA LEU A 369 -16.12 4.05 -25.58
C LEU A 369 -17.57 4.52 -25.70
N GLY A 370 -17.96 5.52 -24.89
CA GLY A 370 -19.21 6.26 -25.01
C GLY A 370 -19.37 6.79 -26.43
N VAL A 371 -18.49 7.68 -26.88
CA VAL A 371 -18.56 8.34 -28.21
C VAL A 371 -18.52 7.33 -29.37
N LEU A 372 -17.78 6.24 -29.25
CA LEU A 372 -17.63 5.27 -30.33
C LEU A 372 -18.82 4.30 -30.47
N PHE A 373 -19.38 3.86 -29.35
CA PHE A 373 -20.37 2.77 -29.34
C PHE A 373 -21.78 3.22 -28.90
N PHE A 374 -21.96 4.43 -28.37
CA PHE A 374 -23.22 4.94 -27.84
C PHE A 374 -23.46 6.40 -28.27
N ASP A 375 -24.63 6.69 -28.86
CA ASP A 375 -24.88 7.96 -29.57
C ASP A 375 -25.53 9.08 -28.71
N GLU A 376 -25.45 9.01 -27.37
CA GLU A 376 -26.15 9.98 -26.47
C GLU A 376 -25.21 10.60 -25.41
N PRO A 377 -24.78 11.86 -25.59
CA PRO A 377 -23.99 12.60 -24.60
C PRO A 377 -24.81 13.20 -23.43
N GLU A 378 -26.14 13.06 -23.38
CA GLU A 378 -26.99 13.86 -22.48
C GLU A 378 -27.36 13.23 -21.13
N LYS A 379 -26.99 11.97 -20.83
CA LYS A 379 -27.30 11.37 -19.51
C LYS A 379 -26.19 11.48 -18.44
N HIS A 380 -25.04 12.05 -18.78
CA HIS A 380 -23.90 12.17 -17.85
C HIS A 380 -23.67 13.60 -17.34
N ALA A 381 -24.65 14.49 -17.45
CA ALA A 381 -24.65 15.73 -16.70
C ALA A 381 -24.73 15.42 -15.19
N PHE A 382 -23.60 15.57 -14.52
CA PHE A 382 -23.48 15.61 -13.07
C PHE A 382 -24.64 16.42 -12.48
N LYS A 383 -25.56 15.73 -11.78
CA LYS A 383 -26.49 16.41 -10.87
C LYS A 383 -25.70 16.95 -9.69
N VAL A 384 -25.12 18.15 -9.87
CA VAL A 384 -24.77 19.01 -8.76
C VAL A 384 -26.08 19.37 -8.07
N LYS A 385 -26.41 18.64 -6.99
CA LYS A 385 -27.48 19.05 -6.07
C LYS A 385 -27.02 20.36 -5.43
N ALA A 386 -27.50 21.47 -5.95
CA ALA A 386 -27.55 22.71 -5.19
C ALA A 386 -28.43 22.45 -3.95
N LYS A 387 -27.81 22.39 -2.77
CA LYS A 387 -28.54 22.49 -1.50
C LYS A 387 -29.07 23.92 -1.42
N LYS A 388 -30.38 24.03 -1.26
CA LYS A 388 -31.07 25.24 -0.85
C LYS A 388 -30.97 25.38 0.67
#